data_AF-Q0P9Z2-F1
#
_entry.id   AF-Q0P9Z2-F1
#
_cell.length_a   1.000
_cell.length_b   1.000
_cell.length_c   1.000
_cell.angle_alpha   90.00
_cell.angle_beta   90.00
_cell.angle_gamma   90.00
#
_symmetry.space_group_name_H-M   'P 1'
#
loop_
_entity.id
_entity.type
_entity.pdbx_description
1 polymer ?
#
loop_
_entity_poly.entity_id
_entity_poly.type
_entity_poly.pdbx_seq_one_letter_code
_entity_poly.pdbx_strand_id
1 'polypeptide(L)'
;MLKRLALLIALSSLMLHASDLVKIYLNQGLDAVGVAIEKELTQKDFWLSEIGDKNISLGYYDDNVAIVLTNKTDKILRVYSYEDGKIRKDFEQKEIITGLMGDKKIEGDLKTPVGFYELGRKFNPGDPYYGPFAFATTYPNLLDKVQGKTGGGIWIHGYPLDGSRLDEFKTRGCIALFNNNLEKFAKVVQDKKVFVMTEEKEKIRAKKDQIASLLADLFTWKLAWTNSDTNAYLSFYDEQEFKRFDKMKFEQFASMKKSIFSRKEDKKIKFSDINISPYPNLENETMYRISFYEDYYTKNYRFRGDKILYVKIDSKGKMKILAEQ
;
A
#
# COMPACT_ATOMS: atom_id res chain seq x y z
N MET A 1 -3.89 20.29 -34.99
CA MET A 1 -2.54 20.87 -34.74
C MET A 1 -2.09 20.71 -33.28
N LEU A 2 -2.92 20.99 -32.28
CA LEU A 2 -2.52 20.97 -30.85
C LEU A 2 -1.85 19.68 -30.36
N LYS A 3 -2.37 18.50 -30.75
CA LYS A 3 -1.78 17.19 -30.35
C LYS A 3 -0.37 16.95 -30.91
N ARG A 4 -0.07 17.46 -32.12
CA ARG A 4 1.27 17.33 -32.72
C ARG A 4 2.27 18.28 -32.04
N LEU A 5 1.84 19.48 -31.66
CA LEU A 5 2.68 20.46 -30.97
C LEU A 5 3.04 19.98 -29.55
N ALA A 6 2.09 19.40 -28.81
CA ALA A 6 2.34 18.82 -27.50
C ALA A 6 3.34 17.65 -27.57
N LEU A 7 3.25 16.79 -28.59
CA LEU A 7 4.21 15.69 -28.79
C LEU A 7 5.63 16.20 -29.07
N LEU A 8 5.76 17.26 -29.87
CA LEU A 8 7.05 17.91 -30.16
C LEU A 8 7.68 18.56 -28.92
N ILE A 9 6.87 19.18 -28.05
CA ILE A 9 7.35 19.79 -26.79
C ILE A 9 7.73 18.71 -25.74
N ALA A 10 6.97 17.61 -25.68
CA ALA A 10 7.32 16.47 -24.82
C ALA A 10 8.62 15.79 -25.28
N LEU A 11 8.81 15.63 -26.60
CA LEU A 11 10.03 15.04 -27.15
C LEU A 11 11.25 15.96 -26.94
N SER A 12 11.07 17.29 -27.04
CA SER A 12 12.16 18.25 -26.81
C SER A 12 12.58 18.35 -25.34
N SER A 13 11.63 18.29 -24.39
CA SER A 13 11.93 18.26 -22.95
C SER A 13 12.66 16.97 -22.53
N LEU A 14 12.24 15.81 -23.03
CA LEU A 14 12.97 14.55 -22.84
C LEU A 14 14.42 14.61 -23.37
N MET A 15 14.62 15.21 -24.55
CA MET A 15 15.96 15.41 -25.13
C MET A 15 16.82 16.39 -24.31
N LEU A 16 16.23 17.43 -23.70
CA LEU A 16 16.93 18.37 -22.83
C LEU A 16 17.46 17.66 -21.57
N HIS A 17 16.60 16.94 -20.83
CA HIS A 17 17.01 16.23 -19.63
C HIS A 17 18.06 15.14 -19.91
N ALA A 18 17.92 14.38 -20.99
CA ALA A 18 18.91 13.39 -21.40
C ALA A 18 20.26 14.06 -21.75
N SER A 19 20.24 15.22 -22.41
CA SER A 19 21.46 15.97 -22.72
C SER A 19 22.19 16.43 -21.46
N ASP A 20 21.46 16.74 -20.39
CA ASP A 20 22.04 17.19 -19.13
C ASP A 20 22.71 16.04 -18.38
N LEU A 21 22.12 14.84 -18.37
CA LEU A 21 22.76 13.65 -17.77
C LEU A 21 24.04 13.25 -18.51
N VAL A 22 24.06 13.34 -19.85
CA VAL A 22 25.27 13.08 -20.65
C VAL A 22 26.37 14.11 -20.35
N LYS A 23 26.01 15.39 -20.21
CA LYS A 23 26.98 16.44 -19.80
C LYS A 23 27.52 16.18 -18.39
N ILE A 24 26.66 15.75 -17.45
CA ILE A 24 27.09 15.38 -16.10
C ILE A 24 28.07 14.20 -16.16
N TYR A 25 27.77 13.17 -16.96
CA TYR A 25 28.65 12.03 -17.17
C TYR A 25 30.02 12.45 -17.71
N LEU A 26 30.05 13.24 -18.80
CA LEU A 26 31.29 13.67 -19.44
C LEU A 26 32.16 14.53 -18.50
N ASN A 27 31.54 15.35 -17.66
CA ASN A 27 32.26 16.29 -16.80
C ASN A 27 32.62 15.72 -15.42
N GLN A 28 31.83 14.78 -14.88
CA GLN A 28 31.89 14.35 -13.48
C GLN A 28 31.81 12.83 -13.28
N GLY A 29 31.59 12.05 -14.34
CA GLY A 29 31.52 10.59 -14.29
C GLY A 29 30.14 10.04 -13.87
N LEU A 30 30.05 8.70 -13.84
CA LEU A 30 28.80 7.97 -13.63
C LEU A 30 28.20 8.18 -12.23
N ASP A 31 29.03 8.32 -11.19
CA ASP A 31 28.53 8.54 -9.83
C ASP A 31 27.74 9.84 -9.72
N ALA A 32 28.20 10.91 -10.40
CA ALA A 32 27.49 12.18 -10.45
C ALA A 32 26.14 12.09 -11.18
N VAL A 33 26.05 11.23 -12.22
CA VAL A 33 24.77 10.93 -12.88
C VAL A 33 23.82 10.24 -11.91
N GLY A 34 24.31 9.27 -11.13
CA GLY A 34 23.51 8.61 -10.09
C GLY A 34 22.97 9.60 -9.07
N VAL A 35 23.80 10.53 -8.59
CA VAL A 35 23.38 11.60 -7.67
C VAL A 35 22.32 12.51 -8.31
N ALA A 36 22.48 12.87 -9.59
CA ALA A 36 21.50 13.70 -10.29
C ALA A 36 20.14 13.00 -10.43
N ILE A 37 20.13 11.70 -10.74
CA ILE A 37 18.91 10.89 -10.81
C ILE A 37 18.25 10.78 -9.43
N GLU A 38 19.01 10.47 -8.38
CA GLU A 38 18.48 10.40 -7.01
C GLU A 38 17.84 11.73 -6.60
N LYS A 39 18.45 12.86 -6.98
CA LYS A 39 17.87 14.19 -6.73
C LYS A 39 16.57 14.40 -7.49
N GLU A 40 16.48 14.00 -8.76
CA GLU A 40 15.25 14.11 -9.56
C GLU A 40 14.09 13.29 -8.93
N LEU A 41 14.39 12.09 -8.43
CA LEU A 41 13.39 11.22 -7.78
C LEU A 41 12.83 11.82 -6.47
N THR A 42 13.50 12.81 -5.87
CA THR A 42 12.96 13.57 -4.72
C THR A 42 11.98 14.67 -5.12
N GLN A 43 11.81 14.94 -6.42
CA GLN A 43 10.96 16.02 -6.90
C GLN A 43 9.53 15.52 -7.15
N LYS A 44 8.55 16.19 -6.55
CA LYS A 44 7.13 15.89 -6.75
C LYS A 44 6.70 16.07 -8.21
N ASP A 45 7.25 17.06 -8.91
CA ASP A 45 6.89 17.35 -10.31
C ASP A 45 7.29 16.23 -11.26
N PHE A 46 8.43 15.57 -11.02
CA PHE A 46 8.83 14.36 -11.73
C PHE A 46 7.73 13.29 -11.63
N TRP A 47 7.25 13.00 -10.42
CA TRP A 47 6.20 12.01 -10.19
C TRP A 47 4.82 12.43 -10.70
N LEU A 48 4.50 13.73 -10.69
CA LEU A 48 3.28 14.23 -11.32
C LEU A 48 3.28 13.99 -12.84
N SER A 49 4.45 14.16 -13.46
CA SER A 49 4.67 13.86 -14.88
C SER A 49 4.56 12.35 -15.14
N GLU A 50 5.28 11.52 -14.36
CA GLU A 50 5.29 10.07 -14.48
C GLU A 50 3.91 9.42 -14.25
N ILE A 51 3.13 9.95 -13.31
CA ILE A 51 1.75 9.49 -13.10
C ILE A 51 0.88 9.89 -14.30
N GLY A 52 1.10 11.05 -14.91
CA GLY A 52 0.36 11.47 -16.11
C GLY A 52 -1.17 11.35 -15.94
N ASP A 53 -1.81 10.68 -16.89
CA ASP A 53 -3.27 10.45 -16.89
C ASP A 53 -3.69 9.11 -16.26
N LYS A 54 -2.77 8.41 -15.57
CA LYS A 54 -3.07 7.13 -14.90
C LYS A 54 -4.20 7.33 -13.88
N ASN A 55 -5.22 6.47 -13.93
CA ASN A 55 -6.26 6.39 -12.91
C ASN A 55 -5.72 5.66 -11.68
N ILE A 56 -5.26 6.44 -10.72
CA ILE A 56 -4.69 5.97 -9.45
C ILE A 56 -5.69 6.02 -8.28
N SER A 57 -7.00 6.12 -8.55
CA SER A 57 -8.01 6.32 -7.48
C SER A 57 -8.07 5.19 -6.45
N LEU A 58 -7.64 3.97 -6.80
CA LEU A 58 -7.52 2.82 -5.90
C LEU A 58 -6.06 2.51 -5.50
N GLY A 59 -5.12 3.41 -5.79
CA GLY A 59 -3.70 3.26 -5.53
C GLY A 59 -2.83 3.34 -6.79
N TYR A 60 -1.53 3.35 -6.56
CA TYR A 60 -0.47 3.26 -7.57
C TYR A 60 0.24 1.92 -7.38
N TYR A 61 0.41 1.15 -8.45
CA TYR A 61 1.01 -0.18 -8.39
C TYR A 61 1.94 -0.36 -9.58
N ASP A 62 3.17 -0.79 -9.35
CA ASP A 62 4.11 -1.16 -10.42
C ASP A 62 3.66 -2.46 -11.13
N ASP A 63 2.97 -3.35 -10.40
CA ASP A 63 2.46 -4.62 -10.91
C ASP A 63 0.97 -4.54 -11.31
N ASN A 64 0.57 -5.46 -12.19
CA ASN A 64 -0.83 -5.76 -12.41
C ASN A 64 -1.44 -6.44 -11.17
N VAL A 65 -2.50 -5.85 -10.62
CA VAL A 65 -3.14 -6.33 -9.38
C VAL A 65 -4.66 -6.35 -9.51
N ALA A 66 -5.30 -7.16 -8.67
CA ALA A 66 -6.74 -7.08 -8.42
C ALA A 66 -7.00 -6.42 -7.06
N ILE A 67 -8.03 -5.61 -6.96
CA ILE A 67 -8.41 -4.87 -5.77
C ILE A 67 -9.86 -5.22 -5.43
N VAL A 68 -10.03 -6.00 -4.37
CA VAL A 68 -11.32 -6.31 -3.76
C VAL A 68 -11.69 -5.16 -2.85
N LEU A 69 -12.68 -4.36 -3.26
CA LEU A 69 -13.19 -3.23 -2.50
C LEU A 69 -14.52 -3.59 -1.85
N THR A 70 -14.55 -3.60 -0.52
CA THR A 70 -15.75 -3.84 0.28
C THR A 70 -16.18 -2.56 0.98
N ASN A 71 -17.43 -2.13 0.77
CA ASN A 71 -18.05 -1.07 1.55
C ASN A 71 -19.09 -1.68 2.51
N LYS A 72 -18.83 -1.57 3.81
CA LYS A 72 -19.65 -2.22 4.85
C LYS A 72 -21.04 -1.59 4.98
N THR A 73 -21.17 -0.27 4.78
CA THR A 73 -22.45 0.45 4.87
C THR A 73 -23.32 0.18 3.66
N ASP A 74 -22.76 0.32 2.45
CA ASP A 74 -23.47 0.07 1.20
C ASP A 74 -23.78 -1.44 1.01
N LYS A 75 -23.10 -2.33 1.75
CA LYS A 75 -23.14 -3.79 1.61
C LYS A 75 -22.83 -4.23 0.18
N ILE A 76 -21.75 -3.67 -0.38
CA ILE A 76 -21.29 -3.97 -1.74
C ILE A 76 -19.82 -4.39 -1.71
N LEU A 77 -19.52 -5.49 -2.38
CA LEU A 77 -18.16 -5.91 -2.73
C LEU A 77 -17.97 -5.75 -4.24
N ARG A 78 -16.88 -5.11 -4.64
CA ARG A 78 -16.46 -4.97 -6.04
C ARG A 78 -15.06 -5.51 -6.21
N VAL A 79 -14.75 -6.03 -7.39
CA VAL A 79 -13.36 -6.33 -7.77
C VAL A 79 -12.99 -5.49 -8.96
N TYR A 80 -11.84 -4.84 -8.86
CA TYR A 80 -11.24 -4.07 -9.94
C TYR A 80 -9.91 -4.69 -10.35
N SER A 81 -9.62 -4.74 -11.64
CA SER A 81 -8.25 -4.90 -12.12
C SER A 81 -7.59 -3.54 -12.27
N TYR A 82 -6.34 -3.47 -11.84
CA TYR A 82 -5.42 -2.37 -12.12
C TYR A 82 -4.32 -2.89 -13.02
N GLU A 83 -4.13 -2.25 -14.16
CA GLU A 83 -3.07 -2.54 -15.12
C GLU A 83 -2.61 -1.23 -15.76
N ASP A 84 -1.34 -0.87 -15.56
CA ASP A 84 -0.71 0.33 -16.13
C ASP A 84 -1.59 1.59 -16.04
N GLY A 85 -2.05 1.90 -14.81
CA GLY A 85 -2.90 3.06 -14.55
C GLY A 85 -4.32 2.98 -15.10
N LYS A 86 -4.79 1.85 -15.61
CA LYS A 86 -6.19 1.64 -16.00
C LYS A 86 -6.90 0.81 -14.95
N ILE A 87 -8.06 1.29 -14.51
CA ILE A 87 -8.93 0.58 -13.57
C ILE A 87 -10.17 0.09 -14.31
N ARG A 88 -10.44 -1.21 -14.25
CA ARG A 88 -11.66 -1.83 -14.80
C ARG A 88 -12.39 -2.60 -13.71
N LYS A 89 -13.71 -2.39 -13.60
CA LYS A 89 -14.55 -3.19 -12.69
C LYS A 89 -14.83 -4.55 -13.33
N ASP A 90 -14.34 -5.61 -12.72
CA ASP A 90 -14.48 -6.99 -13.21
C ASP A 90 -15.63 -7.75 -12.50
N PHE A 91 -16.01 -7.30 -11.30
CA PHE A 91 -17.05 -7.96 -10.50
C PHE A 91 -17.76 -6.97 -9.58
N GLU A 92 -19.04 -7.26 -9.29
CA GLU A 92 -19.82 -6.59 -8.25
C GLU A 92 -20.82 -7.57 -7.66
N GLN A 93 -20.88 -7.64 -6.33
CA GLN A 93 -22.00 -8.20 -5.59
C GLN A 93 -22.55 -7.15 -4.64
N LYS A 94 -23.86 -6.92 -4.71
CA LYS A 94 -24.63 -6.19 -3.70
C LYS A 94 -25.18 -7.15 -2.66
N GLU A 95 -25.64 -6.62 -1.54
CA GLU A 95 -26.24 -7.40 -0.44
C GLU A 95 -25.26 -8.44 0.14
N ILE A 96 -23.97 -8.08 0.21
CA ILE A 96 -23.00 -8.89 0.96
C ILE A 96 -23.32 -8.82 2.46
N ILE A 97 -22.80 -9.78 3.22
CA ILE A 97 -22.89 -9.73 4.67
C ILE A 97 -21.50 -9.62 5.27
N THR A 98 -21.38 -8.70 6.22
CA THR A 98 -20.15 -8.43 6.97
C THR A 98 -20.40 -8.70 8.45
N GLY A 99 -19.36 -8.60 9.26
CA GLY A 99 -19.51 -8.39 10.70
C GLY A 99 -20.15 -7.03 11.01
N LEU A 100 -20.18 -6.71 12.30
CA LEU A 100 -20.67 -5.45 12.84
C LEU A 100 -19.94 -4.22 12.25
N MET A 101 -20.60 -3.07 12.31
CA MET A 101 -19.97 -1.77 12.05
C MET A 101 -18.91 -1.45 13.11
N GLY A 102 -18.05 -0.49 12.81
CA GLY A 102 -16.79 -0.22 13.50
C GLY A 102 -15.65 -1.11 13.01
N ASP A 103 -14.42 -0.68 13.29
CA ASP A 103 -13.21 -1.45 12.96
C ASP A 103 -12.99 -2.57 13.98
N LYS A 104 -12.47 -3.70 13.50
CA LYS A 104 -12.14 -4.86 14.31
C LYS A 104 -10.92 -4.55 15.17
N LYS A 105 -11.06 -4.62 16.50
CA LYS A 105 -10.00 -4.31 17.46
C LYS A 105 -9.63 -5.50 18.33
N ILE A 106 -10.59 -6.34 18.72
CA ILE A 106 -10.33 -7.47 19.61
C ILE A 106 -10.98 -8.76 19.10
N GLU A 107 -10.44 -9.90 19.52
CA GLU A 107 -11.11 -11.17 19.29
C GLU A 107 -12.52 -11.17 19.90
N GLY A 108 -13.49 -11.74 19.18
CA GLY A 108 -14.88 -11.80 19.64
C GLY A 108 -15.71 -10.52 19.49
N ASP A 109 -15.16 -9.40 18.98
CA ASP A 109 -15.96 -8.17 18.74
C ASP A 109 -16.95 -8.27 17.57
N LEU A 110 -16.90 -9.37 16.80
CA LEU A 110 -17.76 -9.67 15.65
C LEU A 110 -17.69 -8.63 14.52
N LYS A 111 -16.65 -7.78 14.48
CA LYS A 111 -16.50 -6.74 13.46
C LYS A 111 -15.68 -7.24 12.28
N THR A 112 -16.04 -6.77 11.08
CA THR A 112 -15.14 -6.87 9.92
C THR A 112 -14.13 -5.72 9.99
N PRO A 113 -12.83 -5.99 9.84
CA PRO A 113 -11.81 -4.96 9.91
C PRO A 113 -11.96 -3.91 8.81
N VAL A 114 -11.59 -2.67 9.12
CA VAL A 114 -11.44 -1.55 8.17
C VAL A 114 -9.94 -1.40 7.90
N GLY A 115 -9.56 -1.23 6.64
CA GLY A 115 -8.15 -1.11 6.26
C GLY A 115 -7.81 -1.82 4.95
N PHE A 116 -6.53 -2.18 4.82
CA PHE A 116 -5.96 -2.76 3.62
C PHE A 116 -5.18 -4.05 3.93
N TYR A 117 -5.49 -5.11 3.18
CA TYR A 117 -5.01 -6.47 3.39
C TYR A 117 -4.65 -7.12 2.05
N GLU A 118 -4.10 -8.32 2.11
CA GLU A 118 -3.90 -9.20 0.96
C GLU A 118 -4.88 -10.37 1.06
N LEU A 119 -5.28 -10.90 -0.10
CA LEU A 119 -6.13 -12.09 -0.19
C LEU A 119 -5.26 -13.31 -0.46
N GLY A 120 -5.36 -14.32 0.41
CA GLY A 120 -4.75 -15.62 0.23
C GLY A 120 -5.41 -16.44 -0.87
N ARG A 121 -4.90 -17.66 -1.08
CA ARG A 121 -5.43 -18.59 -2.08
C ARG A 121 -6.78 -19.18 -1.67
N LYS A 122 -7.54 -19.65 -2.67
CA LYS A 122 -8.77 -20.44 -2.46
C LYS A 122 -8.45 -21.69 -1.63
N PHE A 123 -9.25 -21.95 -0.58
CA PHE A 123 -9.14 -23.15 0.23
C PHE A 123 -10.52 -23.68 0.62
N ASN A 124 -10.60 -24.96 1.00
CA ASN A 124 -11.82 -25.55 1.55
C ASN A 124 -11.86 -25.32 3.07
N PRO A 125 -12.88 -24.64 3.62
CA PRO A 125 -13.00 -24.40 5.06
C PRO A 125 -13.32 -25.66 5.88
N GLY A 126 -13.76 -26.75 5.25
CA GLY A 126 -14.14 -28.01 5.90
C GLY A 126 -15.52 -27.98 6.58
N ASP A 127 -15.90 -26.84 7.14
CA ASP A 127 -17.24 -26.58 7.70
C ASP A 127 -18.19 -26.02 6.61
N PRO A 128 -19.30 -26.72 6.28
CA PRO A 128 -20.25 -26.31 5.24
C PRO A 128 -20.95 -24.97 5.53
N TYR A 129 -20.89 -24.46 6.76
CA TYR A 129 -21.40 -23.13 7.12
C TYR A 129 -20.70 -22.01 6.33
N TYR A 130 -19.43 -22.18 5.98
CA TYR A 130 -18.66 -21.18 5.23
C TYR A 130 -18.81 -21.32 3.70
N GLY A 131 -19.76 -22.13 3.24
CA GLY A 131 -20.02 -22.36 1.82
C GLY A 131 -18.98 -23.28 1.17
N PRO A 132 -18.91 -23.29 -0.17
CA PRO A 132 -18.15 -24.31 -0.90
C PRO A 132 -16.63 -24.14 -0.81
N PHE A 133 -16.14 -22.92 -0.53
CA PHE A 133 -14.73 -22.59 -0.32
C PHE A 133 -14.60 -21.16 0.26
N ALA A 134 -13.39 -20.77 0.64
CA ALA A 134 -13.10 -19.47 1.19
C ALA A 134 -11.73 -18.94 0.73
N PHE A 135 -11.46 -17.67 1.04
CA PHE A 135 -10.18 -17.00 0.89
C PHE A 135 -9.85 -16.27 2.20
N ALA A 136 -8.65 -16.47 2.73
CA ALA A 136 -8.23 -15.83 3.97
C ALA A 136 -7.62 -14.45 3.68
N THR A 137 -7.92 -13.44 4.50
CA THR A 137 -7.20 -12.17 4.43
C THR A 137 -5.97 -12.19 5.35
N THR A 138 -5.07 -11.22 5.18
CA THR A 138 -3.92 -11.03 6.07
C THR A 138 -4.21 -10.23 7.34
N TYR A 139 -5.48 -10.10 7.74
CA TYR A 139 -5.79 -9.51 9.06
C TYR A 139 -5.30 -10.44 10.20
N PRO A 140 -4.65 -9.91 11.24
CA PRO A 140 -4.20 -8.52 11.39
C PRO A 140 -2.93 -8.25 10.58
N ASN A 141 -2.90 -7.11 9.89
CA ASN A 141 -1.71 -6.65 9.19
C ASN A 141 -0.67 -6.07 10.18
N LEU A 142 0.46 -5.54 9.67
CA LEU A 142 1.50 -4.98 10.55
C LEU A 142 0.99 -3.81 11.40
N LEU A 143 0.25 -2.87 10.81
CA LEU A 143 -0.30 -1.73 11.55
C LEU A 143 -1.25 -2.19 12.65
N ASP A 144 -2.13 -3.14 12.35
CA ASP A 144 -3.05 -3.74 13.31
C ASP A 144 -2.30 -4.35 14.50
N LYS A 145 -1.23 -5.11 14.22
CA LYS A 145 -0.40 -5.79 15.24
C LYS A 145 0.30 -4.81 16.17
N VAL A 146 0.89 -3.74 15.63
CA VAL A 146 1.59 -2.73 16.45
C VAL A 146 0.62 -1.83 17.22
N GLN A 147 -0.61 -1.66 16.71
CA GLN A 147 -1.72 -1.02 17.42
C GLN A 147 -2.36 -1.94 18.49
N GLY A 148 -1.96 -3.20 18.57
CA GLY A 148 -2.43 -4.14 19.58
C GLY A 148 -3.78 -4.78 19.26
N LYS A 149 -4.21 -4.76 18.00
CA LYS A 149 -5.42 -5.48 17.58
C LYS A 149 -5.20 -6.99 17.68
N THR A 150 -6.25 -7.72 18.03
CA THR A 150 -6.20 -9.18 18.27
C THR A 150 -7.27 -9.96 17.48
N GLY A 151 -7.15 -11.28 17.48
CA GLY A 151 -7.97 -12.20 16.69
C GLY A 151 -7.40 -12.43 15.28
N GLY A 152 -8.20 -13.08 14.44
CA GLY A 152 -7.82 -13.48 13.09
C GLY A 152 -8.99 -14.16 12.38
N GLY A 153 -8.69 -14.98 11.37
CA GLY A 153 -9.70 -15.80 10.69
C GLY A 153 -10.73 -15.00 9.88
N ILE A 154 -10.33 -13.84 9.35
CA ILE A 154 -11.20 -13.00 8.54
C ILE A 154 -11.16 -13.52 7.11
N TRP A 155 -12.28 -14.09 6.65
CA TRP A 155 -12.37 -14.73 5.33
C TRP A 155 -13.38 -14.03 4.43
N ILE A 156 -13.17 -14.17 3.12
CA ILE A 156 -14.23 -14.00 2.10
C ILE A 156 -14.73 -15.40 1.77
N HIS A 157 -16.00 -15.69 2.04
CA HIS A 157 -16.56 -17.04 1.91
C HIS A 157 -18.00 -17.05 1.39
N GLY A 158 -18.57 -18.24 1.21
CA GLY A 158 -19.93 -18.44 0.70
C GLY A 158 -21.01 -18.40 1.78
N TYR A 159 -22.25 -18.59 1.38
CA TYR A 159 -23.34 -18.85 2.32
C TYR A 159 -23.37 -20.34 2.71
N PRO A 160 -23.90 -20.68 3.90
CA PRO A 160 -24.08 -22.06 4.34
C PRO A 160 -24.72 -22.94 3.26
N LEU A 161 -24.17 -24.13 3.04
CA LEU A 161 -24.62 -25.02 1.96
C LEU A 161 -26.01 -25.62 2.21
N ASP A 162 -26.44 -25.70 3.46
CA ASP A 162 -27.77 -26.11 3.89
C ASP A 162 -28.79 -24.96 3.91
N GLY A 163 -28.34 -23.73 3.63
CA GLY A 163 -29.14 -22.51 3.71
C GLY A 163 -29.40 -21.99 5.12
N SER A 164 -28.91 -22.65 6.17
CA SER A 164 -29.17 -22.25 7.56
C SER A 164 -28.14 -21.24 8.04
N ARG A 165 -28.59 -20.06 8.49
CA ARG A 165 -27.70 -19.03 9.05
C ARG A 165 -27.93 -18.83 10.54
N LEU A 166 -26.83 -18.71 11.27
CA LEU A 166 -26.86 -18.44 12.72
C LEU A 166 -27.31 -17.00 13.02
N ASP A 167 -27.12 -16.08 12.07
CA ASP A 167 -27.54 -14.69 12.17
C ASP A 167 -27.78 -14.16 10.76
N GLU A 168 -28.99 -13.64 10.48
CA GLU A 168 -29.33 -13.20 9.14
C GLU A 168 -28.69 -11.86 8.73
N PHE A 169 -28.17 -11.09 9.68
CA PHE A 169 -27.73 -9.72 9.44
C PHE A 169 -26.21 -9.55 9.49
N LYS A 170 -25.49 -10.46 10.16
CA LYS A 170 -24.04 -10.36 10.33
C LYS A 170 -23.29 -11.68 10.30
N THR A 171 -22.00 -11.59 10.00
CA THR A 171 -21.02 -12.66 10.24
C THR A 171 -20.30 -12.41 11.57
N ARG A 172 -19.33 -13.27 11.92
CA ARG A 172 -18.38 -13.04 13.02
C ARG A 172 -17.11 -12.27 12.60
N GLY A 173 -17.21 -11.45 11.55
CA GLY A 173 -16.13 -10.62 11.02
C GLY A 173 -15.75 -10.90 9.57
N CYS A 174 -16.10 -12.08 9.05
CA CYS A 174 -15.94 -12.44 7.63
C CYS A 174 -16.82 -11.63 6.67
N ILE A 175 -16.58 -11.76 5.37
CA ILE A 175 -17.42 -11.21 4.30
C ILE A 175 -18.05 -12.40 3.55
N ALA A 176 -19.37 -12.49 3.55
CA ALA A 176 -20.11 -13.56 2.89
C ALA A 176 -20.68 -13.11 1.53
N LEU A 177 -20.47 -13.94 0.51
CA LEU A 177 -20.98 -13.78 -0.85
C LEU A 177 -21.94 -14.92 -1.22
N PHE A 178 -22.90 -14.67 -2.11
CA PHE A 178 -23.77 -15.76 -2.58
C PHE A 178 -22.94 -16.81 -3.30
N ASN A 179 -23.20 -18.10 -3.09
CA ASN A 179 -22.34 -19.19 -3.59
C ASN A 179 -22.08 -19.10 -5.11
N ASN A 180 -23.12 -18.78 -5.90
CA ASN A 180 -22.99 -18.59 -7.35
C ASN A 180 -22.07 -17.42 -7.73
N ASN A 181 -22.07 -16.36 -6.92
CA ASN A 181 -21.23 -15.19 -7.12
C ASN A 181 -19.83 -15.39 -6.54
N LEU A 182 -19.67 -16.21 -5.50
CA LEU A 182 -18.37 -16.63 -4.98
C LEU A 182 -17.56 -17.39 -6.04
N GLU A 183 -18.21 -18.24 -6.85
CA GLU A 183 -17.57 -18.89 -7.99
C GLU A 183 -17.12 -17.91 -9.07
N LYS A 184 -17.92 -16.89 -9.37
CA LYS A 184 -17.53 -15.82 -10.29
C LYS A 184 -16.38 -14.98 -9.74
N PHE A 185 -16.45 -14.62 -8.45
CA PHE A 185 -15.40 -13.93 -7.73
C PHE A 185 -14.09 -14.71 -7.81
N ALA A 186 -14.12 -16.02 -7.55
CA ALA A 186 -12.96 -16.90 -7.61
C ALA A 186 -12.27 -16.86 -8.97
N LYS A 187 -13.04 -16.92 -10.07
CA LYS A 187 -12.52 -16.81 -11.44
C LYS A 187 -11.87 -15.45 -11.71
N VAL A 188 -12.43 -14.37 -11.16
CA VAL A 188 -11.90 -13.01 -11.37
C VAL A 188 -10.58 -12.79 -10.64
N VAL A 189 -10.41 -13.35 -9.44
CA VAL A 189 -9.19 -13.18 -8.61
C VAL A 189 -8.15 -14.28 -8.82
N GLN A 190 -8.49 -15.32 -9.58
CA GLN A 190 -7.61 -16.47 -9.84
C GLN A 190 -6.26 -16.02 -10.43
N ASP A 191 -5.17 -16.58 -9.89
CA ASP A 191 -3.78 -16.40 -10.34
C ASP A 191 -3.30 -14.93 -10.37
N LYS A 192 -3.93 -14.06 -9.58
CA LYS A 192 -3.56 -12.64 -9.45
C LYS A 192 -3.01 -12.34 -8.06
N LYS A 193 -2.17 -11.30 -7.99
CA LYS A 193 -1.88 -10.59 -6.74
C LYS A 193 -3.12 -9.76 -6.36
N VAL A 194 -3.73 -10.07 -5.23
CA VAL A 194 -5.05 -9.53 -4.85
C VAL A 194 -4.94 -8.80 -3.52
N PHE A 195 -5.29 -7.52 -3.55
CA PHE A 195 -5.45 -6.71 -2.35
C PHE A 195 -6.92 -6.61 -1.94
N VAL A 196 -7.17 -6.49 -0.64
CA VAL A 196 -8.50 -6.32 -0.07
C VAL A 196 -8.54 -4.99 0.68
N MET A 197 -9.33 -4.06 0.16
CA MET A 197 -9.61 -2.78 0.80
C MET A 197 -11.02 -2.82 1.38
N THR A 198 -11.14 -2.68 2.70
CA THR A 198 -12.44 -2.63 3.38
C THR A 198 -12.66 -1.25 3.97
N GLU A 199 -13.67 -0.55 3.47
CA GLU A 199 -14.14 0.76 3.92
C GLU A 199 -15.47 0.62 4.66
N GLU A 200 -15.74 1.49 5.63
CA GLU A 200 -16.99 1.45 6.38
C GLU A 200 -18.10 2.23 5.69
N LYS A 201 -17.98 3.56 5.66
CA LYS A 201 -18.97 4.47 5.09
C LYS A 201 -18.32 5.36 4.03
N GLU A 202 -17.31 6.12 4.43
CA GLU A 202 -16.60 7.03 3.56
C GLU A 202 -15.82 6.29 2.48
N LYS A 203 -15.88 6.82 1.25
CA LYS A 203 -15.24 6.21 0.09
C LYS A 203 -13.81 6.72 -0.02
N ILE A 204 -12.85 5.94 0.44
CA ILE A 204 -11.44 6.35 0.50
C ILE A 204 -10.78 6.14 -0.86
N ARG A 205 -10.33 7.22 -1.50
CA ARG A 205 -9.69 7.19 -2.83
C ARG A 205 -8.42 8.03 -2.81
N ALA A 206 -7.39 7.54 -3.49
CA ALA A 206 -6.12 8.24 -3.56
C ALA A 206 -6.19 9.42 -4.54
N LYS A 207 -5.52 10.53 -4.19
CA LYS A 207 -5.37 11.70 -5.06
C LYS A 207 -3.98 11.73 -5.70
N LYS A 208 -3.90 12.17 -6.96
CA LYS A 208 -2.65 12.20 -7.73
C LYS A 208 -1.56 13.00 -7.02
N ASP A 209 -1.94 14.15 -6.49
CA ASP A 209 -1.07 15.05 -5.74
C ASP A 209 -0.44 14.37 -4.51
N GLN A 210 -1.24 13.59 -3.78
CA GLN A 210 -0.81 12.87 -2.58
C GLN A 210 0.15 11.73 -2.93
N ILE A 211 -0.17 10.92 -3.95
CA ILE A 211 0.71 9.84 -4.41
C ILE A 211 2.05 10.39 -4.91
N ALA A 212 2.03 11.45 -5.72
CA ALA A 212 3.27 12.08 -6.20
C ALA A 212 4.13 12.62 -5.05
N SER A 213 3.49 13.23 -4.05
CA SER A 213 4.18 13.71 -2.84
C SER A 213 4.77 12.57 -2.03
N LEU A 214 4.05 11.44 -1.87
CA LEU A 214 4.55 10.27 -1.16
C LEU A 214 5.72 9.60 -1.86
N LEU A 215 5.70 9.52 -3.20
CA LEU A 215 6.83 9.01 -3.97
C LEU A 215 8.07 9.91 -3.79
N ALA A 216 7.91 11.22 -3.91
CA ALA A 216 8.98 12.18 -3.66
C ALA A 216 9.54 12.09 -2.23
N ASP A 217 8.67 12.02 -1.23
CA ASP A 217 9.05 11.88 0.19
C ASP A 217 9.71 10.50 0.45
N LEU A 218 9.26 9.42 -0.18
CA LEU A 218 9.88 8.08 -0.07
C LEU A 218 11.33 8.09 -0.58
N PHE A 219 11.60 8.72 -1.73
CA PHE A 219 12.96 8.83 -2.27
C PHE A 219 13.80 9.85 -1.49
N THR A 220 13.21 10.89 -0.92
CA THR A 220 13.90 11.81 0.00
C THR A 220 14.32 11.09 1.28
N TRP A 221 13.45 10.24 1.83
CA TRP A 221 13.75 9.36 2.97
C TRP A 221 14.86 8.37 2.64
N LYS A 222 14.80 7.73 1.46
CA LYS A 222 15.87 6.84 0.95
C LYS A 222 17.20 7.58 0.85
N LEU A 223 17.22 8.79 0.30
CA LEU A 223 18.42 9.60 0.13
C LEU A 223 19.04 9.98 1.49
N ALA A 224 18.22 10.39 2.47
CA ALA A 224 18.66 10.65 3.83
C ALA A 224 19.28 9.39 4.47
N TRP A 225 18.68 8.22 4.23
CA TRP A 225 19.21 6.95 4.69
C TRP A 225 20.57 6.62 4.04
N THR A 226 20.68 6.74 2.72
CA THR A 226 21.93 6.51 1.98
C THR A 226 23.06 7.41 2.51
N ASN A 227 22.77 8.69 2.74
CA ASN A 227 23.74 9.68 3.22
C ASN A 227 23.97 9.65 4.74
N SER A 228 23.28 8.77 5.46
CA SER A 228 23.31 8.73 6.94
C SER A 228 22.92 10.07 7.60
N ASP A 229 22.09 10.87 6.92
CA ASP A 229 21.51 12.09 7.49
C ASP A 229 20.42 11.71 8.48
N THR A 230 20.81 11.67 9.75
CA THR A 230 19.94 11.17 10.81
C THR A 230 18.75 12.09 11.08
N ASN A 231 18.94 13.41 10.97
CA ASN A 231 17.87 14.36 11.24
C ASN A 231 16.83 14.33 10.13
N ALA A 232 17.26 14.36 8.86
CA ALA A 232 16.36 14.24 7.73
C ALA A 232 15.64 12.88 7.74
N TYR A 233 16.34 11.79 8.00
CA TYR A 233 15.76 10.44 8.06
C TYR A 233 14.68 10.33 9.15
N LEU A 234 15.00 10.74 10.38
CA LEU A 234 14.06 10.66 11.51
C LEU A 234 12.87 11.61 11.36
N SER A 235 13.00 12.69 10.58
CA SER A 235 11.90 13.63 10.35
C SER A 235 10.69 13.02 9.61
N PHE A 236 10.87 11.88 8.94
CA PHE A 236 9.79 11.14 8.28
C PHE A 236 8.98 10.24 9.21
N TYR A 237 9.33 10.13 10.49
CA TYR A 237 8.63 9.27 11.43
C TYR A 237 7.68 10.10 12.29
N ASP A 238 6.55 9.50 12.69
CA ASP A 238 5.67 10.10 13.68
C ASP A 238 6.22 9.83 15.09
N GLU A 239 6.62 10.88 15.82
CA GLU A 239 7.28 10.70 17.12
C GLU A 239 6.36 10.09 18.19
N GLN A 240 5.05 10.27 18.06
CA GLN A 240 4.07 9.85 19.06
C GLN A 240 3.52 8.46 18.77
N GLU A 241 3.21 8.19 17.51
CA GLU A 241 2.49 6.99 17.08
C GLU A 241 3.40 5.90 16.50
N PHE A 242 4.63 6.23 16.08
CA PHE A 242 5.49 5.26 15.41
C PHE A 242 5.79 4.04 16.29
N LYS A 243 5.60 2.87 15.68
CA LYS A 243 6.04 1.57 16.20
C LYS A 243 6.64 0.72 15.10
N ARG A 244 7.85 0.22 15.32
CA ARG A 244 8.45 -0.82 14.47
C ARG A 244 7.67 -2.14 14.60
N PHE A 245 7.89 -3.09 13.68
CA PHE A 245 7.29 -4.43 13.71
C PHE A 245 7.36 -5.18 15.05
N ASP A 246 8.41 -4.95 15.85
CA ASP A 246 8.62 -5.53 17.18
C ASP A 246 8.06 -4.65 18.31
N LYS A 247 7.25 -3.65 17.97
CA LYS A 247 6.64 -2.66 18.87
C LYS A 247 7.64 -1.69 19.53
N MET A 248 8.89 -1.64 19.06
CA MET A 248 9.85 -0.60 19.47
C MET A 248 9.29 0.79 19.12
N LYS A 249 9.22 1.67 20.12
CA LYS A 249 8.73 3.05 19.98
C LYS A 249 9.79 3.97 19.36
N PHE A 250 9.35 5.14 18.90
CA PHE A 250 10.19 6.14 18.24
C PHE A 250 11.49 6.46 18.99
N GLU A 251 11.46 6.75 20.29
CA GLU A 251 12.68 7.14 21.03
C GLU A 251 13.78 6.09 20.97
N GLN A 252 13.41 4.82 21.18
CA GLN A 252 14.34 3.68 21.12
C GLN A 252 14.83 3.44 19.69
N PHE A 253 13.93 3.54 18.71
CA PHE A 253 14.25 3.40 17.30
C PHE A 253 15.19 4.51 16.81
N ALA A 254 14.94 5.75 17.22
CA ALA A 254 15.75 6.92 16.90
C ALA A 254 17.15 6.80 17.49
N SER A 255 17.28 6.36 18.75
CA SER A 255 18.58 6.05 19.38
C SER A 255 19.35 4.97 18.60
N MET A 256 18.68 3.87 18.24
CA MET A 256 19.28 2.80 17.44
C MET A 256 19.76 3.31 16.07
N LYS A 257 18.94 4.08 15.36
CA LYS A 257 19.30 4.62 14.03
C LYS A 257 20.42 5.65 14.12
N LYS A 258 20.45 6.50 15.15
CA LYS A 258 21.58 7.42 15.45
C LYS A 258 22.89 6.64 15.59
N SER A 259 22.90 5.55 16.37
CA SER A 259 24.07 4.68 16.51
C SER A 259 24.50 4.08 15.17
N ILE A 260 23.57 3.53 14.39
CA ILE A 260 23.88 2.94 13.08
C ILE A 260 24.45 3.98 12.11
N PHE A 261 23.85 5.17 12.03
CA PHE A 261 24.25 6.22 11.10
C PHE A 261 25.56 6.89 11.50
N SER A 262 25.91 6.91 12.79
CA SER A 262 27.20 7.43 13.28
C SER A 262 28.42 6.70 12.70
N ARG A 263 28.24 5.44 12.28
CA ARG A 263 29.29 4.62 11.65
C ARG A 263 29.63 5.07 10.22
N LYS A 264 28.77 5.89 9.59
CA LYS A 264 28.94 6.41 8.23
C LYS A 264 29.32 5.34 7.20
N GLU A 265 28.75 4.14 7.34
CA GLU A 265 28.97 3.07 6.35
C GLU A 265 28.47 3.49 4.97
N ASP A 266 29.23 3.20 3.92
CA ASP A 266 28.76 3.36 2.55
C ASP A 266 27.59 2.40 2.27
N LYS A 267 26.45 2.97 1.90
CA LYS A 267 25.20 2.26 1.65
C LYS A 267 24.85 2.30 0.17
N LYS A 268 24.42 1.16 -0.36
CA LYS A 268 23.72 1.07 -1.65
C LYS A 268 22.30 0.62 -1.36
N ILE A 269 21.32 1.46 -1.72
CA ILE A 269 19.91 1.20 -1.45
C ILE A 269 19.13 1.39 -2.75
N LYS A 270 18.47 0.34 -3.20
CA LYS A 270 17.58 0.37 -4.36
C LYS A 270 16.18 -0.06 -3.94
N PHE A 271 15.18 0.70 -4.37
CA PHE A 271 13.77 0.32 -4.28
C PHE A 271 13.24 -0.08 -5.66
N SER A 272 12.39 -1.09 -5.70
CA SER A 272 11.60 -1.51 -6.87
C SER A 272 10.23 -1.99 -6.43
N ASP A 273 9.35 -2.29 -7.38
CA ASP A 273 8.03 -2.91 -7.15
C ASP A 273 7.18 -2.10 -6.16
N ILE A 274 7.19 -0.78 -6.35
CA ILE A 274 6.55 0.20 -5.47
C ILE A 274 5.04 0.14 -5.66
N ASN A 275 4.34 0.02 -4.54
CA ASN A 275 2.90 0.00 -4.46
C ASN A 275 2.46 0.96 -3.35
N ILE A 276 1.58 1.91 -3.68
CA ILE A 276 1.01 2.87 -2.73
C ILE A 276 -0.51 2.75 -2.75
N SER A 277 -1.06 2.25 -1.66
CA SER A 277 -2.49 1.97 -1.52
C SER A 277 -3.12 2.90 -0.49
N PRO A 278 -4.27 3.55 -0.78
CA PRO A 278 -5.01 4.29 0.24
C PRO A 278 -5.42 3.33 1.37
N TYR A 279 -5.34 3.79 2.61
CA TYR A 279 -5.62 2.97 3.79
C TYR A 279 -6.87 3.48 4.51
N PRO A 280 -8.02 2.79 4.39
CA PRO A 280 -9.22 3.15 5.14
C PRO A 280 -9.01 3.06 6.65
N ASN A 281 -9.56 4.04 7.36
CA ASN A 281 -9.61 4.12 8.82
C ASN A 281 -10.89 4.85 9.24
N LEU A 282 -11.25 4.82 10.53
CA LEU A 282 -12.48 5.44 11.02
C LEU A 282 -12.28 6.89 11.47
N GLU A 283 -11.03 7.26 11.69
CA GLU A 283 -10.58 8.56 12.13
C GLU A 283 -10.55 9.58 10.96
N ASN A 284 -10.83 9.13 9.73
CA ASN A 284 -10.76 9.90 8.47
C ASN A 284 -9.39 10.54 8.22
N GLU A 285 -8.33 9.93 8.76
CA GLU A 285 -6.96 10.34 8.50
C GLU A 285 -6.56 9.98 7.06
N THR A 286 -5.74 10.82 6.44
CA THR A 286 -5.17 10.53 5.12
C THR A 286 -3.99 9.58 5.29
N MET A 287 -4.28 8.28 5.20
CA MET A 287 -3.31 7.20 5.40
C MET A 287 -3.07 6.39 4.13
N TYR A 288 -1.87 5.83 4.03
CA TYR A 288 -1.44 4.96 2.94
C TYR A 288 -0.60 3.80 3.45
N ARG A 289 -0.73 2.65 2.77
CA ARG A 289 0.22 1.53 2.84
C ARG A 289 1.16 1.67 1.65
N ILE A 290 2.46 1.76 1.89
CA ILE A 290 3.52 1.75 0.88
C ILE A 290 4.25 0.43 1.00
N SER A 291 4.35 -0.35 -0.08
CA SER A 291 5.21 -1.53 -0.14
C SER A 291 6.13 -1.50 -1.33
N PHE A 292 7.35 -1.97 -1.16
CA PHE A 292 8.39 -2.00 -2.20
C PHE A 292 9.40 -3.10 -1.87
N TYR A 293 10.11 -3.59 -2.88
CA TYR A 293 11.25 -4.46 -2.70
C TYR A 293 12.51 -3.61 -2.40
N GLU A 294 13.20 -3.92 -1.31
CA GLU A 294 14.44 -3.27 -0.89
C GLU A 294 15.65 -4.16 -1.22
N ASP A 295 16.60 -3.67 -2.03
CA ASP A 295 17.96 -4.22 -2.14
C ASP A 295 18.92 -3.27 -1.42
N TYR A 296 19.27 -3.64 -0.19
CA TYR A 296 20.15 -2.90 0.70
C TYR A 296 21.49 -3.61 0.85
N TYR A 297 22.57 -2.85 0.75
CA TYR A 297 23.92 -3.34 0.94
C TYR A 297 24.81 -2.32 1.65
N THR A 298 25.55 -2.78 2.65
CA THR A 298 26.79 -2.17 3.15
C THR A 298 27.88 -3.24 3.21
N LYS A 299 29.12 -2.82 3.52
CA LYS A 299 30.23 -3.77 3.76
C LYS A 299 29.92 -4.82 4.83
N ASN A 300 29.09 -4.48 5.83
CA ASN A 300 28.87 -5.31 7.02
C ASN A 300 27.46 -5.93 7.08
N TYR A 301 26.55 -5.55 6.17
CA TYR A 301 25.17 -6.01 6.21
C TYR A 301 24.54 -6.00 4.81
N ARG A 302 23.64 -6.95 4.55
CA ARG A 302 22.87 -7.03 3.32
C ARG A 302 21.44 -7.44 3.64
N PHE A 303 20.48 -6.79 3.01
CA PHE A 303 19.07 -7.14 3.08
C PHE A 303 18.45 -7.11 1.69
N ARG A 304 17.59 -8.09 1.43
CA ARG A 304 16.85 -8.26 0.19
C ARG A 304 15.46 -8.80 0.52
N GLY A 305 14.43 -8.01 0.26
CA GLY A 305 13.06 -8.44 0.51
C GLY A 305 12.06 -7.30 0.48
N ASP A 306 10.79 -7.67 0.65
CA ASP A 306 9.70 -6.73 0.72
C ASP A 306 9.77 -5.90 2.01
N LYS A 307 9.49 -4.62 1.87
CA LYS A 307 9.33 -3.68 2.95
C LYS A 307 7.96 -3.04 2.88
N ILE A 308 7.38 -2.82 4.05
CA ILE A 308 6.06 -2.21 4.18
C ILE A 308 6.15 -1.04 5.16
N LEU A 309 5.66 0.12 4.72
CA LEU A 309 5.45 1.30 5.53
C LEU A 309 3.95 1.59 5.61
N TYR A 310 3.49 1.95 6.80
CA TYR A 310 2.19 2.58 6.98
C TYR A 310 2.44 4.03 7.32
N VAL A 311 1.87 4.93 6.52
CA VAL A 311 2.15 6.36 6.62
C VAL A 311 0.85 7.15 6.72
N LYS A 312 0.91 8.29 7.40
CA LYS A 312 -0.09 9.35 7.29
C LYS A 312 0.52 10.57 6.60
N ILE A 313 -0.33 11.37 5.97
CA ILE A 313 0.04 12.70 5.49
C ILE A 313 -0.37 13.69 6.59
N ASP A 314 0.59 14.43 7.14
CA ASP A 314 0.34 15.42 8.18
C ASP A 314 -0.35 16.69 7.62
N SER A 315 -0.68 17.63 8.51
CA SER A 315 -1.35 18.89 8.15
C SER A 315 -0.52 19.79 7.21
N LYS A 316 0.79 19.54 7.08
CA LYS A 316 1.70 20.24 6.17
C LYS A 316 1.88 19.50 4.83
N GLY A 317 1.16 18.39 4.64
CA GLY A 317 1.26 17.58 3.43
C GLY A 317 2.49 16.66 3.42
N LYS A 318 3.13 16.42 4.57
CA LYS A 318 4.35 15.61 4.66
C LYS A 318 4.09 14.19 5.13
N MET A 319 4.84 13.25 4.56
CA MET A 319 4.79 11.84 4.94
C MET A 319 5.29 11.64 6.38
N LYS A 320 4.51 10.92 7.19
CA LYS A 320 4.86 10.47 8.54
C LYS A 320 4.64 8.96 8.68
N ILE A 321 5.70 8.22 8.95
CA ILE A 321 5.70 6.76 9.13
C ILE A 321 5.17 6.42 10.52
N LEU A 322 4.12 5.59 10.55
CA LEU A 322 3.45 5.05 11.75
C LEU A 322 3.92 3.62 12.06
N ALA A 323 4.22 2.83 11.04
CA ALA A 323 4.76 1.49 11.21
C ALA A 323 5.70 1.12 10.07
N GLU A 324 6.76 0.37 10.40
CA GLU A 324 7.79 -0.12 9.46
C GLU A 324 8.11 -1.58 9.78
N GLN A 325 8.19 -2.41 8.72
CA GLN A 325 8.68 -3.79 8.78
C GLN A 325 10.21 -3.85 8.82
#